data_AF-A0A1A8C4J2-F1
#
_entry.id   AF-A0A1A8C4J2-F1
#
_cell.length_a   1.000
_cell.length_b   1.000
_cell.length_c   1.000
_cell.angle_alpha   90.00
_cell.angle_beta   90.00
_cell.angle_gamma   90.00
#
_symmetry.space_group_name_H-M   'P 1'
#
loop_
_entity.id
_entity.type
_entity.pdbx_description
1 polymer ?
#
loop_
_entity_poly.entity_id
_entity_poly.type
_entity_poly.pdbx_seq_one_letter_code
_entity_poly.pdbx_strand_id
1 'polypeptide(L)'
;MEFGEESSPALAFEKNAFELTVEDVYDISYVIGRDLLKISSTGEEVSDLQFRIVRVLEMFETLVNKYNLSLEEMKMERDNLRSELDRIMKDGSSSGQSIQTGGPNQLVVDLTDPNRPRFTMQELKEVLQERNQLKAQLMVAQEELQLYKSGILPQAEPALVEVDLTPPAAIENSPASMNEKTTIGKLFSFRRK
;
A
#
# COMPACT_ATOMS: atom_id res chain seq x y z
N MET A 1 17.89 9.33 52.14
CA MET A 1 18.91 10.09 51.40
C MET A 1 19.86 9.07 50.83
N GLU A 2 19.56 8.63 49.60
CA GLU A 2 20.43 7.77 48.83
C GLU A 2 21.50 8.69 48.26
N PHE A 3 22.71 8.64 48.81
CA PHE A 3 23.85 9.31 48.23
C PHE A 3 24.10 8.63 46.90
N GLY A 4 23.74 9.31 45.81
CA GLY A 4 24.14 8.91 44.47
C GLY A 4 25.64 8.70 44.50
N GLU A 5 26.07 7.49 44.18
CA GLU A 5 27.47 7.22 43.87
C GLU A 5 27.85 8.22 42.77
N GLU A 6 28.66 9.22 43.12
CA GLU A 6 29.32 10.07 42.13
C GLU A 6 30.21 9.12 41.31
N SER A 7 29.61 8.59 40.24
CA SER A 7 30.27 7.78 39.23
C SER A 7 31.49 8.57 38.80
N SER A 8 32.68 8.02 39.05
CA SER A 8 33.92 8.71 38.73
C SER A 8 33.90 9.06 37.23
N PRO A 9 34.22 10.30 36.83
CA PRO A 9 34.21 10.68 35.40
C PRO A 9 35.20 9.86 34.56
N ALA A 10 36.11 9.13 35.20
CA ALA A 10 36.99 8.18 34.54
C ALA A 10 36.26 6.92 34.00
N LEU A 11 35.08 6.58 34.53
CA LEU A 11 34.31 5.40 34.11
C LEU A 11 33.77 5.55 32.68
N ALA A 12 33.62 6.78 32.19
CA ALA A 12 33.21 7.03 30.82
C ALA A 12 34.17 6.43 29.77
N PHE A 13 35.45 6.24 30.12
CA PHE A 13 36.44 5.60 29.23
C PHE A 13 36.31 4.08 29.14
N GLU A 14 35.59 3.44 30.07
CA GLU A 14 35.39 1.98 30.09
C GLU A 14 34.13 1.56 29.31
N LYS A 15 33.27 2.52 28.96
CA LYS A 15 32.04 2.28 28.21
C LYS A 15 32.30 1.95 26.75
N ASN A 16 31.43 1.14 26.15
CA ASN A 16 31.45 0.89 24.72
C ASN A 16 31.10 2.17 23.95
N ALA A 17 31.74 2.40 22.81
CA ALA A 17 31.52 3.60 21.98
C ALA A 17 30.05 3.79 21.55
N PHE A 18 29.29 2.69 21.40
CA PHE A 18 27.87 2.70 21.01
C PHE A 18 26.90 2.86 22.19
N GLU A 19 27.41 2.87 23.41
CA GLU A 19 26.62 3.01 24.65
C GLU A 19 26.91 4.36 25.34
N LEU A 20 27.75 5.19 24.74
CA LEU A 20 28.08 6.50 25.26
C LEU A 20 26.89 7.45 25.15
N THR A 21 26.72 8.25 26.18
CA THR A 21 25.78 9.36 26.24
C THR A 21 26.52 10.69 26.15
N VAL A 22 25.76 11.79 26.00
CA VAL A 22 26.35 13.14 25.99
C VAL A 22 27.02 13.48 27.33
N GLU A 23 26.49 12.95 28.44
CA GLU A 23 27.09 13.09 29.77
C GLU A 23 28.49 12.45 29.83
N ASP A 24 28.65 11.27 29.24
CA ASP A 24 29.94 10.59 29.17
C ASP A 24 30.99 11.39 28.39
N VAL A 25 30.57 12.09 27.34
CA VAL A 25 31.46 12.97 26.58
C VAL A 25 31.90 14.17 27.43
N TYR A 26 31.04 14.71 28.29
CA TYR A 26 31.41 15.77 29.22
C TYR A 26 32.38 15.29 30.31
N ASP A 27 32.17 14.08 30.84
CA ASP A 27 33.09 13.46 31.80
C ASP A 27 34.47 13.23 31.20
N ILE A 28 34.53 12.66 29.98
CA ILE A 28 35.77 12.51 29.21
C ILE A 28 36.45 13.86 29.00
N SER A 29 35.68 14.88 28.59
CA SER A 29 36.19 16.23 28.35
C SER A 29 36.76 16.87 29.61
N TYR A 30 36.13 16.66 30.77
CA TYR A 30 36.60 17.14 32.06
C TYR A 30 37.94 16.50 32.46
N VAL A 31 38.06 15.17 32.35
CA VAL A 31 39.29 14.45 32.67
C VAL A 31 40.44 14.88 31.75
N ILE A 32 40.18 14.93 30.43
CA ILE A 32 41.15 15.38 29.43
C ILE A 32 41.56 16.83 29.69
N GLY A 33 40.61 17.74 29.96
CA GLY A 33 40.88 19.14 30.23
C GLY A 33 41.78 19.35 31.46
N ARG A 34 41.54 18.59 32.53
CA ARG A 34 42.39 18.60 33.73
C ARG A 34 43.80 18.12 33.44
N ASP A 35 43.95 17.06 32.66
CA ASP A 35 45.26 16.50 32.34
C ASP A 35 46.02 17.37 31.34
N LEU A 36 45.34 17.99 30.39
CA LEU A 36 45.91 19.03 29.51
C LEU A 36 46.40 20.24 30.31
N LEU A 37 45.68 20.67 31.35
CA LEU A 37 46.09 21.81 32.18
C LEU A 37 47.39 21.53 32.97
N LYS A 38 47.60 20.28 33.39
CA LYS A 38 48.87 19.87 34.04
C LYS A 38 50.05 19.98 33.06
N ILE A 39 49.81 19.73 31.77
CA ILE A 39 50.85 19.72 30.73
C ILE A 39 51.04 21.11 30.11
N SER A 40 50.00 21.94 30.03
CA SER A 40 50.09 23.30 29.48
C SER A 40 50.89 24.26 30.36
N SER A 41 51.05 23.94 31.65
CA SER A 41 51.95 24.64 32.57
C SER A 41 53.44 24.57 32.14
N THR A 42 53.77 23.75 31.13
CA THR A 42 55.14 23.48 30.66
C THR A 42 55.49 24.06 29.29
N GLY A 43 54.57 24.70 28.54
CA GLY A 43 54.92 25.36 27.26
C GLY A 43 53.73 25.81 26.38
N GLU A 44 53.97 26.80 25.51
CA GLU A 44 52.98 27.48 24.65
C GLU A 44 52.42 26.58 23.52
N GLU A 45 53.21 25.64 23.02
CA GLU A 45 52.84 24.71 21.92
C GLU A 45 51.66 23.77 22.25
N VAL A 46 51.32 23.62 23.55
CA VAL A 46 50.21 22.78 24.01
C VAL A 46 48.84 23.43 23.72
N SER A 47 48.79 24.76 23.56
CA SER A 47 47.55 25.51 23.35
C SER A 47 46.86 25.14 22.03
N ASP A 48 47.62 25.08 20.93
CA ASP A 48 47.08 24.68 19.62
C ASP A 48 46.60 23.22 19.58
N LEU A 49 47.25 22.35 20.35
CA LEU A 49 46.80 20.97 20.52
C LEU A 49 45.51 20.92 21.35
N GLN A 50 45.41 21.71 22.43
CA GLN A 50 44.21 21.81 23.26
C GLN A 50 43.00 22.24 22.42
N PHE A 51 43.12 23.26 21.57
CA PHE A 51 42.02 23.69 20.70
C PHE A 51 41.60 22.60 19.70
N ARG A 52 42.56 21.84 19.15
CA ARG A 52 42.25 20.70 18.28
C ARG A 52 41.54 19.58 19.04
N ILE A 53 41.92 19.30 20.28
CA ILE A 53 41.25 18.31 21.13
C ILE A 53 39.83 18.76 21.46
N VAL A 54 39.63 20.02 21.85
CA VAL A 54 38.30 20.60 22.07
C VAL A 54 37.43 20.40 20.83
N ARG A 55 37.98 20.69 19.64
CA ARG A 55 37.26 20.50 18.38
C ARG A 55 36.84 19.04 18.15
N VAL A 56 37.70 18.08 18.47
CA VAL A 56 37.38 16.64 18.36
C VAL A 56 36.29 16.26 19.36
N LEU A 57 36.33 16.78 20.58
CA LEU A 57 35.31 16.52 21.61
C LEU A 57 33.95 17.11 21.21
N GLU A 58 33.89 18.31 20.62
CA GLU A 58 32.66 18.89 20.06
C GLU A 58 32.06 18.03 18.93
N MET A 59 32.93 17.55 18.03
CA MET A 59 32.50 16.64 16.95
C MET A 59 31.98 15.33 17.53
N PHE A 60 32.63 14.84 18.59
CA PHE A 60 32.23 13.61 19.26
C PHE A 60 30.89 13.75 19.96
N GLU A 61 30.66 14.84 20.70
CA GLU A 61 29.37 15.18 21.31
C GLU A 61 28.26 15.18 20.25
N THR A 62 28.50 15.84 19.11
CA THR A 62 27.52 15.89 18.01
C THR A 62 27.18 14.51 17.47
N LEU A 63 28.19 13.64 17.31
CA LEU A 63 28.01 12.26 16.82
C LEU A 63 27.23 11.41 17.82
N VAL A 64 27.61 11.45 19.10
CA VAL A 64 26.96 10.72 20.19
C VAL A 64 25.51 11.18 20.36
N ASN A 65 25.26 12.49 20.34
CA ASN A 65 23.91 13.03 20.44
C ASN A 65 23.03 12.59 19.27
N LYS A 66 23.53 12.71 18.03
CA LYS A 66 22.79 12.28 16.83
C LYS A 66 22.51 10.78 16.83
N TYR A 67 23.47 9.96 17.24
CA TYR A 67 23.29 8.52 17.35
C TYR A 67 22.20 8.16 18.37
N ASN A 68 22.24 8.75 19.57
CA ASN A 68 21.24 8.50 20.60
C ASN A 68 19.83 8.93 20.18
N LEU A 69 19.69 10.09 19.53
CA LEU A 69 18.41 10.54 18.98
C LEU A 69 17.86 9.55 17.93
N SER A 70 18.70 9.15 16.97
CA SER A 70 18.30 8.20 15.93
C SER A 70 17.94 6.82 16.49
N LEU A 71 18.67 6.36 17.50
CA LEU A 71 18.40 5.09 18.18
C LEU A 71 17.05 5.14 18.91
N GLU A 72 16.77 6.23 19.62
CA GLU A 72 15.53 6.39 20.36
C GLU A 72 14.33 6.55 19.40
N GLU A 73 14.48 7.28 18.29
CA GLU A 73 13.46 7.37 17.23
C GLU A 73 13.09 5.98 16.68
N MET A 74 14.10 5.18 16.29
CA MET A 74 13.89 3.82 15.79
C MET A 74 13.23 2.91 16.83
N LYS A 75 13.60 3.08 18.11
CA LYS A 75 13.02 2.32 19.21
C LYS A 75 11.56 2.70 19.45
N MET A 76 11.23 4.00 19.41
CA MET A 76 9.86 4.48 19.49
C MET A 76 9.01 3.97 18.33
N GLU A 77 9.53 3.96 17.10
CA GLU A 77 8.83 3.39 15.94
C GLU A 77 8.57 1.90 16.13
N ARG A 78 9.59 1.14 16.57
CA ARG A 78 9.44 -0.30 16.87
C ARG A 78 8.42 -0.55 17.97
N ASP A 79 8.42 0.24 19.03
CA ASP A 79 7.48 0.08 20.14
C ASP A 79 6.05 0.49 19.74
N ASN A 80 5.90 1.51 18.89
CA ASN A 80 4.63 1.90 18.29
C ASN A 80 4.06 0.78 17.39
N LEU A 81 4.87 0.24 16.48
CA LEU A 81 4.48 -0.88 15.62
C LEU A 81 4.13 -2.14 16.42
N ARG A 82 4.88 -2.44 17.49
CA ARG A 82 4.55 -3.54 18.41
C ARG A 82 3.21 -3.32 19.11
N SER A 83 2.96 -2.11 19.60
CA SER A 83 1.68 -1.74 20.23
C SER A 83 0.51 -1.84 19.24
N GLU A 84 0.72 -1.42 17.99
CA GLU A 84 -0.28 -1.54 16.93
C GLU A 84 -0.58 -3.01 16.58
N LEU A 85 0.46 -3.85 16.46
CA LEU A 85 0.31 -5.29 16.27
C LEU A 85 -0.43 -5.95 17.44
N ASP A 86 -0.08 -5.62 18.68
CA ASP A 86 -0.75 -6.16 19.87
C ASP A 86 -2.23 -5.77 19.92
N ARG A 87 -2.57 -4.54 19.52
CA ARG A 87 -3.96 -4.08 19.38
C ARG A 87 -4.71 -4.87 18.31
N ILE A 88 -4.13 -5.04 17.13
CA ILE A 88 -4.72 -5.82 16.03
C ILE A 88 -4.90 -7.29 16.45
N MET A 89 -3.93 -7.88 17.12
CA MET A 89 -4.03 -9.26 17.63
C MET A 89 -5.13 -9.42 18.67
N LYS A 90 -5.29 -8.44 19.56
CA LYS A 90 -6.33 -8.45 20.59
C LYS A 90 -7.73 -8.25 19.98
N ASP A 91 -7.88 -7.30 19.06
CA ASP A 91 -9.15 -7.00 18.39
C ASP A 91 -9.58 -8.11 17.42
N GLY A 92 -8.60 -8.75 16.75
CA GLY A 92 -8.80 -9.94 15.92
C GLY A 92 -9.20 -11.19 16.72
N SER A 93 -8.78 -11.30 17.99
CA SER A 93 -9.17 -12.39 18.89
C SER A 93 -10.60 -12.23 19.45
N SER A 94 -11.15 -11.01 19.46
CA SER A 94 -12.53 -10.74 19.90
C SER A 94 -13.60 -10.87 18.81
N SER A 95 -13.22 -10.93 17.52
CA SER A 95 -14.18 -10.80 16.40
C SER A 95 -14.47 -12.07 15.58
N GLY A 96 -14.04 -13.27 16.01
CA GLY A 96 -14.25 -14.45 15.15
C GLY A 96 -14.14 -15.80 15.81
N GLN A 97 -15.21 -16.23 16.49
CA GLN A 97 -15.53 -17.65 16.60
C GLN A 97 -15.92 -18.17 15.20
N SER A 98 -14.96 -18.53 14.36
CA SER A 98 -15.22 -19.36 13.17
C SER A 98 -13.97 -20.12 12.69
N ILE A 99 -13.85 -21.34 13.23
CA ILE A 99 -13.42 -22.59 12.56
C ILE A 99 -12.13 -22.57 11.71
N GLN A 100 -11.04 -23.00 12.38
CA GLN A 100 -10.11 -24.10 12.03
C GLN A 100 -9.73 -24.35 10.56
N THR A 101 -8.43 -24.25 10.24
CA THR A 101 -7.54 -25.41 9.97
C THR A 101 -6.08 -24.97 10.07
N GLY A 102 -5.26 -25.79 10.74
CA GLY A 102 -3.94 -25.38 11.26
C GLY A 102 -2.72 -25.80 10.43
N GLY A 103 -1.62 -25.09 10.72
CA GLY A 103 -0.22 -25.40 10.40
C GLY A 103 0.70 -24.32 10.99
N PRO A 104 1.95 -24.61 11.40
CA PRO A 104 2.85 -23.68 12.11
C PRO A 104 3.38 -22.52 11.23
N ASN A 105 2.81 -22.32 10.04
CA ASN A 105 3.19 -21.28 9.08
C ASN A 105 1.96 -20.68 8.38
N GLN A 106 0.74 -20.87 8.94
CA GLN A 106 -0.48 -20.32 8.35
C GLN A 106 -0.67 -18.89 8.85
N LEU A 107 -0.41 -17.90 7.97
CA LEU A 107 -0.90 -16.55 8.16
C LEU A 107 -2.41 -16.64 8.39
N VAL A 108 -2.90 -16.07 9.49
CA VAL A 108 -4.33 -15.91 9.74
C VAL A 108 -4.85 -15.00 8.63
N VAL A 109 -5.45 -15.59 7.60
CA VAL A 109 -5.97 -14.86 6.44
C VAL A 109 -7.34 -14.30 6.83
N ASP A 110 -7.40 -13.00 7.08
CA ASP A 110 -8.67 -12.31 7.19
C ASP A 110 -9.38 -12.33 5.82
N LEU A 111 -10.45 -13.12 5.72
CA LEU A 111 -11.28 -13.22 4.52
C LEU A 111 -12.16 -11.99 4.32
N THR A 112 -12.23 -11.11 5.31
CA THR A 112 -13.12 -9.93 5.37
C THR A 112 -12.42 -8.63 4.99
N ASP A 113 -11.08 -8.62 4.86
CA ASP A 113 -10.31 -7.43 4.50
C ASP A 113 -10.72 -6.90 3.08
N PRO A 114 -11.21 -5.65 2.98
CA PRO A 114 -11.59 -5.04 1.72
C PRO A 114 -10.40 -4.69 0.82
N ASN A 115 -9.20 -4.48 1.38
CA ASN A 115 -7.97 -4.20 0.63
C ASN A 115 -7.15 -5.46 0.32
N ARG A 116 -7.58 -6.62 0.80
CA ARG A 116 -6.95 -7.90 0.48
C ARG A 116 -6.92 -8.12 -1.03
N PRO A 117 -5.76 -8.40 -1.64
CA PRO A 117 -5.69 -8.78 -3.05
C PRO A 117 -6.55 -10.03 -3.29
N ARG A 118 -7.70 -9.86 -3.95
CA ARG A 118 -8.66 -10.95 -4.24
C ARG A 118 -8.40 -11.64 -5.57
N PHE A 119 -7.56 -11.03 -6.40
CA PHE A 119 -7.26 -11.50 -7.75
C PHE A 119 -5.78 -11.83 -7.89
N THR A 120 -5.51 -12.87 -8.66
CA THR A 120 -4.18 -13.21 -9.15
C THR A 120 -3.75 -12.23 -10.26
N MET A 121 -2.44 -12.13 -10.50
CA MET A 121 -1.90 -11.32 -11.61
C MET A 121 -2.40 -11.80 -12.98
N GLN A 122 -2.72 -13.08 -13.11
CA GLN A 122 -3.27 -13.64 -14.34
C GLN A 122 -4.69 -13.14 -14.60
N GLU A 123 -5.58 -13.21 -13.60
CA GLU A 123 -6.96 -12.69 -13.71
C GLU A 123 -6.97 -11.20 -14.03
N LEU A 124 -6.09 -10.41 -13.41
CA LEU A 124 -5.97 -8.98 -13.72
C LEU A 124 -5.54 -8.76 -15.18
N LYS A 125 -4.60 -9.55 -15.68
CA LYS A 125 -4.15 -9.48 -17.08
C LYS A 125 -5.27 -9.84 -18.05
N GLU A 126 -6.04 -10.89 -17.74
CA GLU A 126 -7.20 -11.32 -18.53
C GLU A 126 -8.27 -10.21 -18.59
N VAL A 127 -8.64 -9.63 -17.46
CA VAL A 127 -9.61 -8.51 -17.40
C VAL A 127 -9.13 -7.28 -18.16
N LEU A 128 -7.84 -6.93 -18.05
CA LEU A 128 -7.28 -5.80 -18.80
C LEU A 128 -7.28 -6.04 -20.31
N GLN A 129 -6.98 -7.27 -20.73
CA GLN A 129 -7.00 -7.66 -22.13
C GLN A 129 -8.44 -7.64 -22.68
N GLU A 130 -9.40 -8.19 -21.95
CA GLU A 130 -10.82 -8.15 -22.31
C GLU A 130 -11.33 -6.71 -22.42
N ARG A 131 -11.00 -5.86 -21.44
CA ARG A 131 -11.33 -4.42 -21.49
C ARG A 131 -10.76 -3.74 -22.72
N ASN A 132 -9.53 -4.05 -23.11
CA ASN A 132 -8.92 -3.48 -24.32
C ASN A 132 -9.61 -3.96 -25.59
N GLN A 133 -9.97 -5.24 -25.65
CA GLN A 133 -10.69 -5.83 -26.77
C GLN A 133 -12.08 -5.18 -26.95
N LEU A 134 -12.83 -5.04 -25.86
CA LEU A 134 -14.14 -4.37 -25.86
C LEU A 134 -14.03 -2.90 -26.24
N LYS A 135 -12.98 -2.21 -25.77
CA LYS A 135 -12.73 -0.81 -26.15
C LYS A 135 -12.47 -0.67 -27.65
N ALA A 136 -11.70 -1.58 -28.26
CA ALA A 136 -11.47 -1.57 -29.70
C ALA A 136 -12.77 -1.82 -30.48
N GLN A 137 -13.57 -2.81 -30.07
CA GLN A 137 -14.89 -3.09 -30.69
C GLN A 137 -15.84 -1.90 -30.57
N LEU A 138 -15.87 -1.25 -29.41
CA LEU A 138 -16.67 -0.05 -29.19
C LEU A 138 -16.26 1.08 -30.13
N MET A 139 -14.95 1.27 -30.34
CA MET A 139 -14.42 2.29 -31.24
C MET A 139 -14.86 2.04 -32.69
N VAL A 140 -14.78 0.80 -33.16
CA VAL A 140 -15.26 0.40 -34.50
C VAL A 140 -16.77 0.62 -34.64
N ALA A 141 -17.57 0.16 -33.66
CA ALA A 141 -19.02 0.35 -33.70
C ALA A 141 -19.42 1.84 -33.67
N GLN A 142 -18.65 2.67 -32.94
CA GLN A 142 -18.84 4.12 -32.93
C GLN A 142 -18.49 4.74 -34.29
N GLU A 143 -17.40 4.31 -34.93
CA GLU A 143 -17.03 4.74 -36.29
C GLU A 143 -18.11 4.38 -37.30
N GLU A 144 -18.60 3.13 -37.29
CA GLU A 144 -19.71 2.67 -38.14
C GLU A 144 -20.95 3.54 -37.93
N LEU A 145 -21.35 3.78 -36.68
CA LEU A 145 -22.50 4.63 -36.36
C LEU A 145 -22.33 6.07 -36.88
N GLN A 146 -21.11 6.62 -36.82
CA GLN A 146 -20.80 7.94 -37.38
C GLN A 146 -20.87 7.94 -38.90
N LEU A 147 -20.45 6.87 -39.57
CA LEU A 147 -20.58 6.70 -41.03
C LEU A 147 -22.05 6.66 -41.46
N TYR A 148 -22.91 5.95 -40.71
CA TYR A 148 -24.36 5.97 -40.94
C TYR A 148 -24.97 7.37 -40.75
N LYS A 149 -24.57 8.10 -39.70
CA LYS A 149 -25.06 9.46 -39.44
C LYS A 149 -24.57 10.50 -40.46
N SER A 150 -23.38 10.32 -41.00
CA SER A 150 -22.77 11.22 -42.00
C SER A 150 -23.22 10.94 -43.44
N GLY A 151 -24.02 9.88 -43.67
CA GLY A 151 -24.61 9.58 -44.98
C GLY A 151 -23.63 8.98 -46.00
N ILE A 152 -22.51 8.42 -45.53
CA ILE A 152 -21.44 7.87 -46.39
C ILE A 152 -21.68 6.38 -46.76
N LEU A 153 -22.51 5.66 -46.02
CA LEU A 153 -22.95 4.30 -46.38
C LEU A 153 -24.25 4.35 -47.21
N PRO A 154 -24.43 3.52 -48.26
CA PRO A 154 -25.73 3.39 -48.90
C PRO A 154 -26.74 2.96 -47.84
N GLN A 155 -27.83 3.72 -47.72
CA GLN A 155 -29.04 3.21 -47.09
C GLN A 155 -29.32 1.86 -47.75
N ALA A 156 -29.30 0.76 -46.98
CA ALA A 156 -29.91 -0.47 -47.46
C ALA A 156 -31.36 -0.09 -47.78
N GLU A 157 -31.68 -0.04 -49.06
CA GLU A 157 -32.98 0.34 -49.56
C GLU A 157 -34.06 -0.38 -48.74
N PRO A 158 -34.94 0.32 -48.03
CA PRO A 158 -36.28 -0.20 -47.90
C PRO A 158 -36.84 -0.10 -49.30
N ALA A 159 -37.02 -1.25 -49.97
CA ALA A 159 -38.01 -1.35 -51.03
C ALA A 159 -39.34 -0.86 -50.44
N LEU A 160 -39.62 0.43 -50.62
CA LEU A 160 -40.93 1.03 -50.41
C LEU A 160 -41.81 0.47 -51.50
N VAL A 161 -42.32 -0.75 -51.28
CA VAL A 161 -43.51 -1.21 -51.98
C VAL A 161 -44.65 -0.42 -51.37
N GLU A 162 -45.06 0.61 -52.11
CA GLU A 162 -46.27 1.38 -51.88
C GLU A 162 -47.46 0.41 -51.88
N VAL A 163 -47.95 0.05 -50.69
CA VAL A 163 -49.15 -0.79 -50.56
C VAL A 163 -50.36 0.12 -50.69
N ASP A 164 -50.93 0.12 -51.90
CA ASP A 164 -52.25 0.70 -52.19
C ASP A 164 -53.31 0.09 -51.26
N LEU A 165 -54.02 0.96 -50.54
CA LEU A 165 -55.10 0.57 -49.63
C LEU A 165 -56.41 0.46 -50.41
N THR A 166 -56.61 -0.66 -51.11
CA THR A 166 -57.94 -1.09 -51.56
C THR A 166 -58.32 -2.43 -50.92
N PRO A 167 -59.49 -2.56 -50.26
CA PRO A 167 -59.83 -3.76 -49.51
C PRO A 167 -60.54 -4.79 -50.39
N PRO A 168 -60.11 -6.07 -50.43
CA PRO A 168 -60.97 -7.14 -50.88
C PRO A 168 -61.53 -7.93 -49.70
N ALA A 169 -62.82 -8.24 -49.85
CA ALA A 169 -63.61 -9.07 -48.98
C ALA A 169 -63.09 -10.51 -48.89
N ALA A 170 -63.56 -11.18 -47.83
CA ALA A 170 -63.38 -12.58 -47.47
C ALA A 170 -63.32 -13.58 -48.64
N ILE A 171 -62.55 -14.66 -48.47
CA ILE A 171 -62.98 -16.08 -48.53
C ILE A 171 -61.81 -17.00 -48.11
N GLU A 172 -62.22 -18.17 -47.64
CA GLU A 172 -61.64 -19.19 -46.77
C GLU A 172 -60.45 -20.06 -47.26
N ASN A 173 -59.92 -20.83 -46.29
CA ASN A 173 -59.49 -22.25 -46.35
C ASN A 173 -57.98 -22.62 -46.30
N SER A 174 -57.54 -22.91 -45.06
CA SER A 174 -56.84 -24.15 -44.60
C SER A 174 -55.36 -24.39 -45.03
N PRO A 175 -54.61 -25.32 -44.39
CA PRO A 175 -53.76 -25.03 -43.23
C PRO A 175 -52.30 -25.47 -43.44
N ALA A 176 -51.33 -24.62 -43.07
CA ALA A 176 -49.92 -25.02 -43.07
C ALA A 176 -49.28 -24.75 -41.71
N SER A 177 -49.08 -25.84 -40.98
CA SER A 177 -48.28 -25.92 -39.75
C SER A 177 -46.83 -25.50 -40.01
N MET A 178 -46.45 -24.32 -39.54
CA MET A 178 -45.06 -23.94 -39.28
C MET A 178 -45.02 -23.30 -37.89
N ASN A 179 -44.71 -24.12 -36.90
CA ASN A 179 -44.54 -23.72 -35.51
C ASN A 179 -43.17 -23.03 -35.35
N GLU A 180 -43.00 -21.83 -35.90
CA GLU A 180 -41.86 -20.98 -35.57
C GLU A 180 -42.10 -20.34 -34.20
N LYS A 181 -41.76 -21.09 -33.15
CA LYS A 181 -41.63 -20.53 -31.81
C LYS A 181 -40.40 -19.62 -31.81
N THR A 182 -40.64 -18.34 -32.05
CA THR A 182 -39.66 -17.27 -31.81
C THR A 182 -39.05 -17.45 -30.42
N THR A 183 -37.76 -17.16 -30.28
CA THR A 183 -37.01 -17.33 -29.01
C THR A 183 -37.72 -16.64 -27.84
N ILE A 184 -38.42 -15.54 -28.12
CA ILE A 184 -39.30 -14.81 -27.20
C ILE A 184 -40.48 -15.65 -26.71
N GLY A 185 -41.14 -16.44 -27.56
CA GLY A 185 -42.24 -17.32 -27.15
C GLY A 185 -41.83 -18.41 -26.16
N LYS A 186 -40.55 -18.82 -26.15
CA LYS A 186 -40.00 -19.75 -25.14
C LYS A 186 -39.82 -19.07 -23.78
N LEU A 187 -39.36 -17.81 -23.77
CA LEU A 187 -39.13 -17.01 -22.56
C LEU A 187 -40.42 -16.67 -21.78
N PHE A 188 -41.56 -16.55 -22.47
CA PHE A 188 -42.83 -16.21 -21.84
C PHE A 188 -43.79 -17.39 -21.65
N SER A 189 -43.35 -18.63 -21.86
CA SER A 189 -44.16 -19.83 -21.61
C SER A 189 -44.22 -20.22 -20.13
N PHE A 190 -44.59 -19.27 -19.27
CA PHE A 190 -44.96 -19.59 -17.89
C PHE A 190 -46.41 -20.07 -17.84
N ARG A 191 -46.52 -21.36 -17.59
CA ARG A 191 -47.73 -22.15 -17.32
C ARG A 191 -48.69 -21.39 -16.39
N ARG A 192 -49.89 -21.04 -16.88
CA ARG A 192 -51.03 -20.71 -16.03
C ARG A 192 -51.66 -22.03 -15.55
N LYS A 193 -51.65 -22.20 -14.22
CA LYS A 193 -52.33 -23.21 -13.38
C LYS A 193 -52.08 -24.68 -13.70
#